data_AF-A0A914B5Z2-F1
#
_entry.id   AF-A0A914B5Z2-F1
#
_cell.length_a   1.000
_cell.length_b   1.000
_cell.length_c   1.000
_cell.angle_alpha   90.00
_cell.angle_beta   90.00
_cell.angle_gamma   90.00
#
_symmetry.space_group_name_H-M   'P 1'
#
loop_
_entity.id
_entity.type
_entity.pdbx_description
1 polymer ?
#
loop_
_entity_poly.entity_id
_entity_poly.type
_entity_poly.pdbx_seq_one_letter_code
_entity_poly.pdbx_strand_id
1 'polypeptide(L)'
;MASQSEFPSRRPLWSTYWCQTPRLPCLLLFFGFLLVGGLFLHVYGPVAVNLEWSADRTYQYTNSHLYPRVTRAPCNATCRWLREQQRRKQRVSSTCNSYRNSSTADLSYTLTSKLLKTMKHFLVLDSHKLIYCYIPKVGCTNWKRIFLVLSGAMDHTNMTTQYETHLSAQKNIRTLAEYSLEEAKQRLANYTKFMFARHPFERLLSGYRDKFLMDYPSSTIFRKNYGPKISSYGDPRQRRPTLRSDGTLNVSFAQFAQYLADPANKFRGNDPTEHWNEMYRMCHPCAVTYDILGNFSTLHEDADFFLHLQGLDGKVSYPKSTNPTNSSDEQYLAKYFAKLLPADIEALLARYSVDFELFGYTAPSSVQTILQGRSNLPRWADVA
;
A
#
# COMPACT_ATOMS: atom_id res chain seq x y z
N MET A 1 -27.22 63.35 -16.67
CA MET A 1 -27.58 63.07 -18.07
C MET A 1 -28.16 61.68 -18.13
N ALA A 2 -29.46 61.62 -18.47
CA ALA A 2 -30.39 60.51 -18.76
C ALA A 2 -30.15 59.15 -18.06
N SER A 3 -30.90 58.74 -17.02
CA SER A 3 -32.36 58.50 -16.89
C SER A 3 -32.85 57.28 -17.67
N GLN A 4 -33.19 56.19 -16.95
CA GLN A 4 -34.55 55.62 -16.82
C GLN A 4 -34.93 54.71 -18.00
N SER A 5 -35.69 53.64 -17.91
CA SER A 5 -36.44 52.86 -16.88
C SER A 5 -36.97 51.63 -17.70
N GLU A 6 -37.34 50.47 -17.18
CA GLU A 6 -38.61 50.13 -16.51
C GLU A 6 -38.69 48.58 -16.38
N PHE A 7 -39.12 48.10 -15.23
CA PHE A 7 -39.77 46.79 -14.99
C PHE A 7 -41.31 46.96 -15.25
N PRO A 8 -42.24 45.97 -15.10
CA PRO A 8 -42.15 44.52 -14.82
C PRO A 8 -43.18 43.60 -15.58
N SER A 9 -43.03 42.29 -15.35
CA SER A 9 -44.08 41.25 -15.18
C SER A 9 -45.02 40.84 -16.34
N ARG A 10 -45.06 39.52 -16.63
CA ARG A 10 -46.19 38.59 -16.40
C ARG A 10 -45.88 37.21 -17.01
N ARG A 11 -46.07 36.13 -16.23
CA ARG A 11 -46.24 34.73 -16.69
C ARG A 11 -47.72 34.53 -17.12
N PRO A 12 -48.14 33.31 -17.51
CA PRO A 12 -47.58 32.28 -18.40
C PRO A 12 -48.60 31.98 -19.54
N LEU A 13 -48.37 30.97 -20.42
CA LEU A 13 -49.33 29.88 -20.71
C LEU A 13 -49.07 29.10 -22.03
N TRP A 14 -49.18 27.76 -21.91
CA TRP A 14 -49.50 26.68 -22.86
C TRP A 14 -48.73 26.49 -24.18
N SER A 15 -48.09 25.32 -24.35
CA SER A 15 -48.66 24.25 -25.20
C SER A 15 -47.87 22.94 -25.03
N THR A 16 -48.56 21.97 -24.46
CA THR A 16 -48.24 20.53 -24.41
C THR A 16 -48.73 19.85 -25.67
N TYR A 17 -47.91 19.03 -26.34
CA TYR A 17 -48.41 18.02 -27.25
C TYR A 17 -48.67 16.72 -26.49
N TRP A 18 -49.95 16.40 -26.39
CA TRP A 18 -50.47 15.07 -26.08
C TRP A 18 -50.40 14.20 -27.33
N CYS A 19 -50.10 12.91 -27.17
CA CYS A 19 -50.74 11.89 -27.99
C CYS A 19 -51.14 10.73 -27.06
N GLN A 20 -52.43 10.37 -27.13
CA GLN A 20 -53.14 9.43 -26.29
C GLN A 20 -52.94 7.97 -26.78
N THR A 21 -52.88 7.04 -25.82
CA THR A 21 -52.99 5.56 -25.91
C THR A 21 -54.41 5.09 -26.38
N PRO A 22 -54.83 3.78 -26.48
CA PRO A 22 -54.24 2.49 -26.02
C PRO A 22 -54.50 1.21 -26.91
N ARG A 23 -54.01 0.04 -26.44
CA ARG A 23 -54.59 -1.35 -26.44
C ARG A 23 -53.75 -2.50 -27.06
N LEU A 24 -53.37 -3.45 -26.19
CA LEU A 24 -53.18 -4.90 -26.43
C LEU A 24 -54.49 -5.54 -26.96
N PRO A 25 -54.55 -6.79 -27.52
CA PRO A 25 -53.79 -8.00 -27.16
C PRO A 25 -53.44 -8.99 -28.32
N CYS A 26 -52.65 -10.05 -28.02
CA CYS A 26 -52.83 -11.45 -28.45
C CYS A 26 -51.48 -12.20 -28.55
N LEU A 27 -51.24 -13.03 -27.52
CA LEU A 27 -50.58 -14.32 -27.68
C LEU A 27 -51.32 -15.15 -28.75
N LEU A 28 -50.56 -15.90 -29.55
CA LEU A 28 -50.88 -17.17 -30.24
C LEU A 28 -50.26 -17.21 -31.64
N LEU A 29 -48.97 -17.51 -31.72
CA LEU A 29 -48.48 -18.50 -32.69
C LEU A 29 -47.58 -19.47 -31.92
N PHE A 30 -48.25 -20.47 -31.38
CA PHE A 30 -47.69 -21.75 -31.00
C PHE A 30 -46.78 -22.26 -32.13
N PHE A 31 -45.50 -22.44 -31.81
CA PHE A 31 -44.74 -23.55 -32.38
C PHE A 31 -45.38 -24.84 -31.86
N GLY A 32 -46.38 -25.32 -32.59
CA GLY A 32 -46.89 -26.67 -32.47
C GLY A 32 -45.89 -27.61 -33.12
N PHE A 33 -45.16 -28.37 -32.30
CA PHE A 33 -44.70 -29.72 -32.58
C PHE A 33 -44.06 -30.24 -31.29
N LEU A 34 -44.87 -30.88 -30.44
CA LEU A 34 -44.50 -31.96 -29.51
C LEU A 34 -45.77 -32.37 -28.74
N LEU A 35 -46.79 -32.79 -29.50
CA LEU A 35 -47.99 -33.48 -29.00
C LEU A 35 -48.01 -34.90 -29.55
N VAL A 36 -47.02 -35.71 -29.14
CA VAL A 36 -47.15 -37.18 -29.09
C VAL A 36 -46.34 -37.63 -27.86
N GLY A 37 -47.03 -37.88 -26.74
CA GLY A 37 -46.41 -38.39 -25.52
C GLY A 37 -47.12 -38.01 -24.22
N GLY A 38 -48.03 -37.03 -24.26
CA GLY A 38 -48.84 -36.59 -23.12
C GLY A 38 -50.16 -37.35 -22.97
N LEU A 39 -50.15 -38.68 -23.12
CA LEU A 39 -51.34 -39.53 -22.92
C LEU A 39 -50.95 -40.75 -22.06
N PHE A 40 -50.36 -40.48 -20.90
CA PHE A 40 -50.07 -41.50 -19.87
C PHE A 40 -50.19 -40.95 -18.43
N LEU A 41 -51.08 -39.99 -18.20
CA LEU A 41 -51.45 -39.56 -16.84
C LEU A 41 -52.97 -39.40 -16.72
N HIS A 42 -53.68 -40.52 -16.73
CA HIS A 42 -55.04 -40.59 -16.19
C HIS A 42 -55.37 -42.01 -15.71
N VAL A 43 -54.67 -42.49 -14.67
CA VAL A 43 -55.19 -43.60 -13.85
C VAL A 43 -54.89 -43.47 -12.35
N TYR A 44 -53.87 -42.73 -11.88
CA TYR A 44 -53.59 -42.70 -10.43
C TYR A 44 -53.31 -41.30 -9.91
N GLY A 45 -54.09 -40.88 -8.90
CA GLY A 45 -54.01 -39.60 -8.19
C GLY A 45 -52.78 -39.46 -7.29
N PRO A 46 -52.67 -38.35 -6.53
CA PRO A 46 -51.45 -37.96 -5.85
C PRO A 46 -51.26 -38.74 -4.55
N VAL A 47 -50.07 -39.31 -4.34
CA VAL A 47 -49.68 -39.89 -3.05
C VAL A 47 -48.60 -39.01 -2.44
N ALA A 48 -48.90 -38.56 -1.22
CA ALA A 48 -48.08 -37.71 -0.38
C ALA A 48 -46.76 -38.38 0.01
N VAL A 49 -45.74 -37.54 0.15
CA VAL A 49 -44.45 -37.87 0.74
C VAL A 49 -44.62 -38.05 2.24
N ASN A 50 -44.25 -39.22 2.75
CA ASN A 50 -43.71 -39.43 4.10
C ASN A 50 -43.16 -40.86 4.13
N LEU A 51 -41.87 -41.03 4.42
CA LEU A 51 -41.41 -42.06 5.36
C LEU A 51 -39.93 -41.92 5.67
N GLU A 52 -39.70 -41.86 6.98
CA GLU A 52 -38.43 -41.86 7.68
C GLU A 52 -37.64 -43.17 7.46
N TRP A 53 -36.32 -42.97 7.50
CA TRP A 53 -35.26 -43.83 8.00
C TRP A 53 -35.60 -45.25 8.50
N SER A 54 -35.00 -46.29 7.91
CA SER A 54 -33.97 -47.08 8.61
C SER A 54 -33.24 -48.06 7.67
N ALA A 55 -32.00 -48.35 8.09
CA ALA A 55 -31.06 -49.42 7.74
C ALA A 55 -31.57 -50.57 6.85
N ASP A 56 -30.77 -51.20 6.00
CA ASP A 56 -29.47 -51.76 6.36
C ASP A 56 -28.80 -52.40 5.15
N ARG A 57 -27.48 -52.63 5.30
CA ARG A 57 -26.56 -53.42 4.48
C ARG A 57 -25.98 -52.73 3.24
N THR A 58 -24.66 -52.53 3.29
CA THR A 58 -23.77 -53.46 2.59
C THR A 58 -22.29 -53.31 2.98
N TYR A 59 -21.66 -54.48 3.12
CA TYR A 59 -20.25 -54.82 2.87
C TYR A 59 -19.15 -54.37 3.85
N GLN A 60 -18.66 -55.38 4.59
CA GLN A 60 -17.44 -55.34 5.36
C GLN A 60 -16.18 -55.30 4.48
N TYR A 61 -15.31 -54.38 4.88
CA TYR A 61 -13.85 -54.33 4.78
C TYR A 61 -13.12 -55.58 4.22
N THR A 62 -12.39 -55.41 3.12
CA THR A 62 -11.03 -55.95 2.91
C THR A 62 -10.35 -55.24 1.72
N ASN A 63 -9.40 -54.34 2.00
CA ASN A 63 -8.08 -54.26 1.35
C ASN A 63 -7.40 -52.93 1.73
N SER A 64 -6.50 -53.03 2.71
CA SER A 64 -5.34 -52.16 2.79
C SER A 64 -4.43 -52.47 1.60
N HIS A 65 -4.11 -51.43 0.80
CA HIS A 65 -2.93 -51.22 -0.05
C HIS A 65 -3.33 -50.60 -1.40
N LEU A 66 -2.62 -49.51 -1.73
CA LEU A 66 -2.65 -48.75 -3.01
C LEU A 66 -3.71 -47.64 -3.14
N TYR A 67 -3.78 -46.75 -2.15
CA TYR A 67 -3.87 -45.32 -2.50
C TYR A 67 -2.45 -44.78 -2.50
N PRO A 68 -1.89 -44.32 -3.64
CA PRO A 68 -0.68 -43.53 -3.57
C PRO A 68 -1.01 -42.35 -2.67
N ARG A 69 -0.33 -42.26 -1.51
CA ARG A 69 -0.21 -40.97 -0.83
C ARG A 69 0.36 -40.05 -1.88
N VAL A 70 -0.48 -39.20 -2.47
CA VAL A 70 -0.01 -38.05 -3.21
C VAL A 70 0.65 -37.17 -2.15
N THR A 71 1.90 -37.48 -1.84
CA THR A 71 2.78 -36.57 -1.14
C THR A 71 2.84 -35.35 -2.03
N ARG A 72 2.06 -34.32 -1.70
CA ARG A 72 2.13 -33.03 -2.39
C ARG A 72 3.62 -32.70 -2.51
N ALA A 73 4.11 -32.58 -3.74
CA ALA A 73 5.51 -32.27 -3.98
C ALA A 73 5.91 -31.09 -3.09
N PRO A 74 7.10 -31.12 -2.46
CA PRO A 74 7.54 -30.03 -1.59
C PRO A 74 7.43 -28.70 -2.35
N CYS A 75 6.78 -27.72 -1.73
CA CYS A 75 6.59 -26.39 -2.31
C CYS A 75 7.97 -25.77 -2.59
N ASN A 76 8.33 -25.62 -3.88
CA ASN A 76 9.59 -25.02 -4.31
C ASN A 76 9.65 -23.51 -3.97
N ALA A 77 10.77 -22.85 -4.28
CA ALA A 77 10.97 -21.44 -3.91
C ALA A 77 9.89 -20.51 -4.52
N THR A 78 9.56 -20.69 -5.80
CA THR A 78 8.48 -19.96 -6.47
C THR A 78 7.13 -20.15 -5.78
N CYS A 79 6.79 -21.39 -5.43
CA CYS A 79 5.55 -21.70 -4.69
C CYS A 79 5.52 -21.02 -3.31
N ARG A 80 6.65 -20.99 -2.59
CA ARG A 80 6.74 -20.31 -1.28
C ARG A 80 6.57 -18.81 -1.43
N TRP A 81 7.22 -18.21 -2.43
CA TRP A 81 7.09 -16.79 -2.73
C TRP A 81 5.65 -16.41 -3.09
N LEU A 82 4.98 -17.18 -3.95
CA LEU A 82 3.58 -16.94 -4.32
C LEU A 82 2.63 -17.04 -3.10
N ARG A 83 2.86 -18.00 -2.21
CA ARG A 83 2.10 -18.13 -0.95
C ARG A 83 2.33 -16.92 -0.04
N GLU A 84 3.57 -16.45 0.06
CA GLU A 84 3.91 -15.27 0.85
C GLU A 84 3.27 -14.00 0.27
N GLN A 85 3.28 -13.83 -1.06
CA GLN A 85 2.56 -12.74 -1.73
C GLN A 85 1.06 -12.80 -1.45
N GLN A 86 0.44 -13.98 -1.49
CA GLN A 86 -0.97 -14.16 -1.15
C GLN A 86 -1.26 -13.76 0.30
N ARG A 87 -0.41 -14.18 1.24
CA ARG A 87 -0.53 -13.84 2.66
C ARG A 87 -0.44 -12.33 2.89
N ARG A 88 0.50 -11.64 2.22
CA ARG A 88 0.66 -10.18 2.30
C ARG A 88 -0.56 -9.44 1.76
N LYS A 89 -1.11 -9.87 0.60
CA LYS A 89 -2.33 -9.28 0.02
C LYS A 89 -3.55 -9.48 0.91
N GLN A 90 -3.72 -10.68 1.46
CA GLN A 90 -4.81 -10.99 2.39
C GLN A 90 -4.75 -10.10 3.62
N ARG A 91 -3.56 -9.94 4.22
CA ARG A 91 -3.36 -9.04 5.36
C ARG A 91 -3.72 -7.59 5.04
N VAL A 92 -3.20 -7.04 3.94
CA VAL A 92 -3.54 -5.68 3.52
C VAL A 92 -5.06 -5.54 3.34
N SER A 93 -5.71 -6.50 2.68
CA SER A 93 -7.15 -6.49 2.48
C SER A 93 -7.93 -6.56 3.80
N SER A 94 -7.57 -7.47 4.71
CA SER A 94 -8.25 -7.60 6.01
C SER A 94 -8.08 -6.36 6.88
N THR A 95 -6.86 -5.79 6.93
CA THR A 95 -6.59 -4.56 7.67
C THR A 95 -7.32 -3.37 7.05
N CYS A 96 -7.31 -3.21 5.73
CA CYS A 96 -8.12 -2.16 5.09
C CYS A 96 -9.61 -2.30 5.42
N ASN A 97 -10.14 -3.52 5.48
CA ASN A 97 -11.53 -3.74 5.86
C ASN A 97 -11.81 -3.42 7.33
N SER A 98 -10.89 -3.73 8.26
CA SER A 98 -11.07 -3.40 9.68
C SER A 98 -11.13 -1.90 9.93
N TYR A 99 -10.41 -1.10 9.14
CA TYR A 99 -10.46 0.36 9.24
C TYR A 99 -11.59 1.03 8.44
N ARG A 100 -12.39 0.28 7.66
CA ARG A 100 -13.34 0.87 6.69
C ARG A 100 -14.41 1.77 7.33
N ASN A 101 -14.82 1.43 8.55
CA ASN A 101 -15.79 2.19 9.34
C ASN A 101 -15.14 2.94 10.51
N SER A 102 -13.80 2.95 10.58
CA SER A 102 -13.08 3.63 11.64
C SER A 102 -12.70 5.06 11.21
N SER A 103 -12.86 6.01 12.12
CA SER A 103 -12.31 7.37 11.97
C SER A 103 -10.85 7.50 12.45
N THR A 104 -10.27 6.42 13.00
CA THR A 104 -8.92 6.44 13.59
C THR A 104 -7.80 6.59 12.55
N ALA A 105 -8.07 6.23 11.29
CA ALA A 105 -7.11 6.33 10.20
C ALA A 105 -7.70 7.04 8.99
N ASP A 106 -6.95 8.00 8.45
CA ASP A 106 -7.27 8.74 7.23
C ASP A 106 -6.92 7.90 5.99
N LEU A 107 -7.72 6.85 5.75
CA LEU A 107 -7.59 5.91 4.64
C LEU A 107 -8.55 6.24 3.51
N SER A 108 -8.07 6.09 2.27
CA SER A 108 -8.87 6.22 1.07
C SER A 108 -9.13 4.85 0.46
N TYR A 109 -10.35 4.65 -0.05
CA TYR A 109 -10.81 3.36 -0.62
C TYR A 109 -11.21 3.46 -2.10
N THR A 110 -11.44 4.68 -2.60
CA THR A 110 -11.92 4.91 -3.96
C THR A 110 -11.03 5.93 -4.65
N LEU A 111 -10.68 5.66 -5.90
CA LEU A 111 -9.97 6.62 -6.74
C LEU A 111 -10.88 7.78 -7.15
N THR A 112 -10.59 8.95 -6.61
CA THR A 112 -11.22 10.23 -6.96
C THR A 112 -10.19 11.17 -7.60
N SER A 113 -10.64 12.21 -8.31
CA SER A 113 -9.73 13.24 -8.84
C SER A 113 -8.90 13.92 -7.74
N LYS A 114 -9.42 14.00 -6.50
CA LYS A 114 -8.69 14.55 -5.35
C LYS A 114 -7.60 13.59 -4.88
N LEU A 115 -7.91 12.30 -4.76
CA LEU A 115 -6.93 11.27 -4.39
C LEU A 115 -5.85 11.11 -5.46
N LEU A 116 -6.22 11.16 -6.73
CA LEU A 116 -5.27 11.04 -7.85
C LEU A 116 -4.15 12.08 -7.76
N LYS A 117 -4.46 13.32 -7.34
CA LYS A 117 -3.46 14.39 -7.14
C LYS A 117 -2.41 14.07 -6.08
N THR A 118 -2.68 13.12 -5.17
CA THR A 118 -1.71 12.67 -4.15
C THR A 118 -0.87 11.47 -4.61
N MET A 119 -1.21 10.85 -5.74
CA MET A 119 -0.52 9.65 -6.28
C MET A 119 0.80 9.97 -7.01
N LYS A 120 1.58 10.93 -6.50
CA LYS A 120 2.91 11.32 -7.02
C LYS A 120 3.99 10.25 -6.80
N HIS A 121 3.69 9.27 -5.95
CA HIS A 121 4.59 8.15 -5.67
C HIS A 121 4.45 7.00 -6.67
N PHE A 122 3.47 7.04 -7.58
CA PHE A 122 3.18 5.96 -8.53
C PHE A 122 3.88 6.23 -9.85
N LEU A 123 5.09 5.70 -10.03
CA LEU A 123 5.81 5.77 -11.31
C LEU A 123 5.16 4.83 -12.31
N VAL A 124 4.79 5.37 -13.48
CA VAL A 124 4.11 4.64 -14.54
C VAL A 124 5.09 4.37 -15.67
N LEU A 125 5.26 3.09 -16.02
CA LEU A 125 6.06 2.66 -17.17
C LEU A 125 5.13 2.02 -18.21
N ASP A 126 4.57 2.87 -19.08
CA ASP A 126 3.59 2.46 -20.09
C ASP A 126 4.14 1.37 -21.03
N SER A 127 5.43 1.42 -21.39
CA SER A 127 6.09 0.45 -22.29
C SER A 127 6.09 -0.99 -21.77
N HIS A 128 6.05 -1.17 -20.46
CA HIS A 128 6.06 -2.48 -19.80
C HIS A 128 4.75 -2.75 -19.03
N LYS A 129 3.78 -1.84 -19.09
CA LYS A 129 2.54 -1.88 -18.30
C LYS A 129 2.82 -2.10 -16.80
N LEU A 130 3.78 -1.36 -16.24
CA LEU A 130 4.15 -1.43 -14.82
C LEU A 130 3.78 -0.14 -14.09
N ILE A 131 3.36 -0.28 -12.83
CA ILE A 131 3.21 0.82 -11.88
C ILE A 131 3.99 0.48 -10.61
N TYR A 132 5.01 1.30 -10.31
CA TYR A 132 5.75 1.19 -9.06
C TYR A 132 5.36 2.31 -8.11
N CYS A 133 4.74 1.98 -6.97
CA CYS A 133 4.61 2.95 -5.90
C CYS A 133 5.87 2.99 -5.04
N TYR A 134 6.65 4.07 -5.15
CA TYR A 134 7.89 4.21 -4.41
C TYR A 134 7.68 4.79 -3.01
N ILE A 135 8.26 4.11 -2.03
CA ILE A 135 8.38 4.61 -0.65
C ILE A 135 9.85 4.91 -0.39
N PRO A 136 10.20 6.14 0.02
CA PRO A 136 11.58 6.45 0.39
C PRO A 136 12.10 5.55 1.52
N LYS A 137 13.40 5.23 1.45
CA LYS A 137 14.11 4.35 2.40
C LYS A 137 13.71 2.87 2.35
N VAL A 138 13.05 2.46 1.27
CA VAL A 138 12.69 1.05 0.97
C VAL A 138 13.33 0.58 -0.33
N GLY A 139 14.57 1.00 -0.61
CA GLY A 139 15.29 0.61 -1.83
C GLY A 139 14.77 1.28 -3.12
N CYS A 140 14.02 2.38 -3.01
CA CYS A 140 13.38 3.02 -4.16
C CYS A 140 14.36 3.59 -5.20
N THR A 141 15.58 3.96 -4.82
CA THR A 141 16.61 4.42 -5.77
C THR A 141 16.97 3.32 -6.77
N ASN A 142 17.08 2.08 -6.30
CA ASN A 142 17.42 0.94 -7.15
C ASN A 142 16.26 0.55 -8.07
N TRP A 143 15.01 0.63 -7.59
CA TRP A 143 13.84 0.48 -8.47
C TRP A 143 13.74 1.59 -9.52
N LYS A 144 14.08 2.84 -9.17
CA LYS A 144 14.15 3.95 -10.15
C LYS A 144 15.23 3.70 -11.21
N ARG A 145 16.40 3.16 -10.83
CA ARG A 145 17.45 2.74 -11.78
C ARG A 145 16.93 1.69 -12.76
N ILE A 146 16.22 0.67 -12.28
CA ILE A 146 15.59 -0.34 -13.13
C ILE A 146 14.60 0.30 -14.10
N PHE A 147 13.69 1.16 -13.62
CA PHE A 147 12.70 1.82 -14.47
C PHE A 147 13.34 2.69 -15.55
N LEU A 148 14.42 3.39 -15.22
CA LEU A 148 15.17 4.21 -16.18
C LEU A 148 15.88 3.36 -17.24
N VAL A 149 16.39 2.19 -16.88
CA VAL A 149 16.95 1.24 -17.86
C VAL A 149 15.85 0.69 -18.76
N LEU A 150 14.73 0.27 -18.19
CA LEU A 150 13.59 -0.26 -18.94
C LEU A 150 12.90 0.80 -19.82
N SER A 151 12.99 2.08 -19.47
CA SER A 151 12.50 3.18 -20.31
C SER A 151 13.47 3.57 -21.43
N GLY A 152 14.68 2.99 -21.47
CA GLY A 152 15.75 3.38 -22.38
C GLY A 152 16.42 4.73 -22.04
N ALA A 153 16.18 5.26 -20.84
CA ALA A 153 16.79 6.52 -20.38
C ALA A 153 18.20 6.31 -19.79
N MET A 154 18.59 5.07 -19.50
CA MET A 154 19.92 4.66 -19.07
C MET A 154 20.26 3.27 -19.64
N ASP A 155 21.54 2.97 -19.82
CA ASP A 155 21.98 1.66 -20.32
C ASP A 155 22.10 0.62 -19.19
N HIS A 156 22.58 1.05 -18.02
CA HIS A 156 22.84 0.18 -16.88
C HIS A 156 22.41 0.80 -15.54
N THR A 157 22.11 -0.06 -14.57
CA THR A 157 21.61 0.35 -13.25
C THR A 157 22.68 1.02 -12.36
N ASN A 158 23.96 0.88 -12.67
CA ASN A 158 25.07 1.38 -11.84
C ASN A 158 25.67 2.71 -12.35
N MET A 159 25.08 3.36 -13.35
CA MET A 159 25.73 4.47 -14.05
C MET A 159 25.73 5.81 -13.29
N THR A 160 24.83 6.00 -12.32
CA THR A 160 24.59 7.33 -11.74
C THR A 160 24.49 7.31 -10.22
N THR A 161 24.81 8.46 -9.62
CA THR A 161 24.62 8.71 -8.20
C THR A 161 23.14 8.66 -7.83
N GLN A 162 22.83 8.52 -6.54
CA GLN A 162 21.45 8.57 -6.05
C GLN A 162 20.73 9.86 -6.45
N TYR A 163 21.42 11.00 -6.38
CA TYR A 163 20.86 12.30 -6.72
C TYR A 163 20.46 12.37 -8.20
N GLU A 164 21.38 12.01 -9.10
CA GLU A 164 21.13 11.97 -10.54
C GLU A 164 20.04 10.97 -10.92
N THR A 165 20.01 9.79 -10.28
CA THR A 165 18.94 8.81 -10.46
C THR A 165 17.57 9.44 -10.14
N HIS A 166 17.46 10.19 -9.05
CA HIS A 166 16.19 10.81 -8.67
C HIS A 166 15.77 11.92 -9.64
N LEU A 167 16.70 12.77 -10.08
CA LEU A 167 16.42 13.79 -11.10
C LEU A 167 16.03 13.18 -12.45
N SER A 168 16.77 12.15 -12.89
CA SER A 168 16.47 11.46 -14.15
C SER A 168 15.11 10.79 -14.10
N ALA A 169 14.74 10.13 -12.99
CA ALA A 169 13.42 9.55 -12.83
C ALA A 169 12.31 10.61 -12.87
N GLN A 170 12.49 11.76 -12.23
CA GLN A 170 11.53 12.87 -12.27
C GLN A 170 11.35 13.44 -13.69
N LYS A 171 12.43 13.46 -14.49
CA LYS A 171 12.40 13.97 -15.86
C LYS A 171 11.78 12.96 -16.84
N ASN A 172 12.07 11.68 -16.69
CA ASN A 172 11.82 10.67 -17.71
C ASN A 172 10.63 9.75 -17.41
N ILE A 173 10.12 9.72 -16.18
CA ILE A 173 9.07 8.79 -15.77
C ILE A 173 7.89 9.56 -15.19
N ARG A 174 6.75 9.50 -15.87
CA ARG A 174 5.51 10.13 -15.41
C ARG A 174 4.97 9.43 -14.17
N THR A 175 4.38 10.22 -13.28
CA THR A 175 3.63 9.73 -12.14
C THR A 175 2.16 9.58 -12.50
N LEU A 176 1.44 8.70 -11.80
CA LEU A 176 0.00 8.49 -12.02
C LEU A 176 -0.80 9.80 -11.81
N ALA A 177 -0.34 10.67 -10.92
CA ALA A 177 -0.95 11.98 -10.65
C ALA A 177 -0.93 12.96 -11.85
N GLU A 178 -0.11 12.69 -12.86
CA GLU A 178 0.01 13.51 -14.08
C GLU A 178 -0.94 13.06 -15.20
N TYR A 179 -1.71 12.00 -15.01
CA TYR A 179 -2.71 11.52 -15.97
C TYR A 179 -4.11 12.05 -15.63
N SER A 180 -5.00 12.05 -16.61
CA SER A 180 -6.43 12.26 -16.34
C SER A 180 -7.00 11.12 -15.48
N LEU A 181 -8.15 11.35 -14.82
CA LEU A 181 -8.77 10.33 -13.98
C LEU A 181 -9.08 9.03 -14.77
N GLU A 182 -9.55 9.15 -15.99
CA GLU A 182 -9.89 8.00 -16.83
C GLU A 182 -8.64 7.22 -17.28
N GLU A 183 -7.59 7.92 -17.71
CA GLU A 183 -6.30 7.30 -18.02
C GLU A 183 -5.67 6.59 -16.81
N ALA A 184 -5.79 7.18 -15.63
CA ALA A 184 -5.27 6.60 -14.39
C ALA A 184 -6.05 5.33 -14.01
N LYS A 185 -7.40 5.34 -14.13
CA LYS A 185 -8.23 4.15 -13.92
C LYS A 185 -7.85 3.02 -14.88
N GLN A 186 -7.69 3.33 -16.17
CA GLN A 186 -7.30 2.33 -17.18
C GLN A 186 -5.95 1.69 -16.85
N ARG A 187 -4.97 2.47 -16.43
CA ARG A 187 -3.65 1.95 -16.04
C ARG A 187 -3.72 1.10 -14.79
N LEU A 188 -4.38 1.59 -13.73
CA LEU A 188 -4.57 0.82 -12.50
C LEU A 188 -5.29 -0.52 -12.73
N ALA A 189 -6.24 -0.55 -13.67
CA ALA A 189 -6.96 -1.78 -14.03
C ALA A 189 -6.08 -2.77 -14.81
N ASN A 190 -5.20 -2.28 -15.70
CA ASN A 190 -4.55 -3.13 -16.70
C ASN A 190 -3.04 -3.35 -16.50
N TYR A 191 -2.39 -2.61 -15.59
CA TYR A 191 -0.94 -2.66 -15.41
C TYR A 191 -0.57 -3.46 -14.17
N THR A 192 0.58 -4.13 -14.16
CA THR A 192 1.11 -4.78 -12.96
C THR A 192 1.56 -3.72 -11.96
N LYS A 193 0.95 -3.72 -10.77
CA LYS A 193 1.21 -2.74 -9.71
C LYS A 193 2.03 -3.38 -8.60
N PHE A 194 3.12 -2.74 -8.20
CA PHE A 194 3.92 -3.24 -7.10
C PHE A 194 4.41 -2.13 -6.18
N MET A 195 4.64 -2.49 -4.94
CA MET A 195 5.27 -1.64 -3.93
C MET A 195 6.09 -2.49 -2.98
N PHE A 196 7.01 -1.86 -2.26
CA PHE A 196 7.77 -2.49 -1.20
C PHE A 196 7.55 -1.73 0.11
N ALA A 197 7.37 -2.44 1.21
CA ALA A 197 7.30 -1.88 2.55
C ALA A 197 8.57 -2.22 3.35
N ARG A 198 8.92 -1.39 4.34
CA ARG A 198 9.99 -1.66 5.31
C ARG A 198 9.45 -1.49 6.71
N HIS A 199 10.04 -2.19 7.67
CA HIS A 199 9.71 -1.99 9.08
C HIS A 199 9.69 -0.49 9.43
N PRO A 200 8.59 0.06 9.99
CA PRO A 200 8.44 1.51 10.16
C PRO A 200 9.60 2.17 10.92
N PHE A 201 10.10 1.54 11.99
CA PHE A 201 11.23 2.07 12.77
C PHE A 201 12.59 1.98 12.09
N GLU A 202 12.86 0.94 11.30
CA GLU A 202 14.08 0.89 10.49
C GLU A 202 14.05 1.96 9.40
N ARG A 203 12.87 2.17 8.80
CA ARG A 203 12.65 3.20 7.79
C ARG A 203 12.87 4.59 8.40
N LEU A 204 12.32 4.82 9.60
CA LEU A 204 12.49 6.04 10.39
C LEU A 204 13.96 6.32 10.66
N LEU A 205 14.69 5.34 11.20
CA LEU A 205 16.10 5.45 11.49
C LEU A 205 16.92 5.70 10.22
N SER A 206 16.56 5.06 9.11
CA SER A 206 17.19 5.30 7.82
C SER A 206 16.93 6.71 7.30
N GLY A 207 15.76 7.28 7.54
CA GLY A 207 15.43 8.68 7.24
C GLY A 207 16.30 9.63 8.05
N TYR A 208 16.35 9.42 9.37
CA TYR A 208 17.14 10.22 10.29
C TYR A 208 18.64 10.23 9.92
N ARG A 209 19.23 9.03 9.75
CA ARG A 209 20.66 8.89 9.47
C ARG A 209 21.03 9.55 8.15
N ASP A 210 20.24 9.33 7.10
CA ASP A 210 20.46 9.93 5.79
C ASP A 210 20.37 11.46 5.81
N LYS A 211 19.38 12.03 6.51
CA LYS A 211 19.12 13.48 6.46
C LYS A 211 19.89 14.30 7.48
N PHE A 212 20.20 13.74 8.65
CA PHE A 212 20.79 14.50 9.76
C PHE A 212 22.20 14.07 10.14
N LEU A 213 22.65 12.87 9.77
CA LEU A 213 23.99 12.38 10.13
C LEU A 213 24.98 12.33 8.97
N MET A 214 24.52 11.98 7.77
CA MET A 214 25.39 11.92 6.58
C MET A 214 25.72 13.33 6.06
N ASP A 215 26.87 13.45 5.40
CA ASP A 215 27.39 14.70 4.85
C ASP A 215 27.19 14.78 3.32
N TYR A 216 25.98 14.46 2.87
CA TYR A 216 25.56 14.71 1.48
C TYR A 216 25.02 16.13 1.32
N PRO A 217 25.11 16.74 0.11
CA PRO A 217 24.48 18.05 -0.15
C PRO A 217 22.98 18.07 0.19
N SER A 218 22.27 16.99 -0.12
CA SER A 218 20.86 16.85 0.24
C SER A 218 20.63 16.86 1.76
N SER A 219 21.52 16.24 2.53
CA SER A 219 21.44 16.20 3.99
C SER A 219 21.60 17.60 4.59
N THR A 220 22.54 18.41 4.09
CA THR A 220 22.71 19.81 4.52
C THR A 220 21.43 20.64 4.30
N ILE A 221 20.74 20.47 3.16
CA ILE A 221 19.46 21.15 2.90
C ILE A 221 18.40 20.77 3.94
N PHE A 222 18.27 19.47 4.25
CA PHE A 222 17.34 18.99 5.27
C PHE A 222 17.69 19.54 6.66
N ARG A 223 18.97 19.56 7.04
CA ARG A 223 19.41 20.14 8.32
C ARG A 223 19.10 21.64 8.41
N LYS A 224 19.28 22.41 7.35
CA LYS A 224 18.90 23.84 7.33
C LYS A 224 17.40 24.05 7.53
N ASN A 225 16.57 23.25 6.88
CA ASN A 225 15.11 23.45 6.87
C ASN A 225 14.40 22.87 8.10
N TYR A 226 14.85 21.72 8.60
CA TYR A 226 14.19 21.01 9.70
C TYR A 226 15.00 21.02 10.99
N GLY A 227 16.32 21.27 10.92
CA GLY A 227 17.18 21.35 12.11
C GLY A 227 16.64 22.31 13.17
N PRO A 228 16.26 23.55 12.83
CA PRO A 228 15.68 24.49 13.80
C PRO A 228 14.36 23.99 14.41
N LYS A 229 13.48 23.40 13.60
CA LYS A 229 12.18 22.87 14.05
C LYS A 229 12.32 21.67 14.97
N ILE A 230 13.27 20.78 14.67
CA ILE A 230 13.48 19.57 15.47
C ILE A 230 14.28 19.90 16.72
N SER A 231 15.24 20.82 16.65
CA SER A 231 16.09 21.19 17.78
C SER A 231 15.32 21.92 18.90
N SER A 232 14.09 22.39 18.63
CA SER A 232 13.20 22.92 19.68
C SER A 232 12.55 21.83 20.52
N TYR A 233 12.57 20.57 20.07
CA TYR A 233 12.21 19.41 20.88
C TYR A 233 13.42 19.01 21.73
N GLY A 234 13.21 18.28 22.82
CA GLY A 234 14.28 17.81 23.71
C GLY A 234 14.19 18.31 25.15
N ASP A 235 15.23 18.01 25.93
CA ASP A 235 15.31 18.33 27.36
C ASP A 235 15.28 19.86 27.58
N PRO A 236 14.33 20.40 28.37
CA PRO A 236 14.27 21.83 28.72
C PRO A 236 15.57 22.39 29.34
N ARG A 237 16.46 21.52 29.81
CA ARG A 237 17.75 21.87 30.42
C ARG A 237 18.88 22.06 29.40
N GLN A 238 18.71 21.64 28.14
CA GLN A 238 19.67 21.89 27.07
C GLN A 238 19.47 23.31 26.52
N ARG A 239 20.12 24.30 27.15
CA ARG A 239 19.90 25.73 26.87
C ARG A 239 20.24 26.18 25.44
N ARG A 240 21.10 25.47 24.68
CA ARG A 240 21.45 25.79 23.28
C ARG A 240 21.81 24.55 22.45
N PRO A 241 21.28 24.38 21.22
CA PRO A 241 21.69 23.30 20.32
C PRO A 241 23.15 23.45 19.88
N THR A 242 23.83 22.34 19.66
CA THR A 242 25.20 22.34 19.10
C THR A 242 25.17 22.50 17.58
N LEU A 243 26.25 23.04 17.00
CA LEU A 243 26.43 23.18 15.56
C LEU A 243 27.33 22.07 15.00
N ARG A 244 27.09 21.69 13.76
CA ARG A 244 27.97 20.85 12.94
C ARG A 244 29.05 21.72 12.27
N SER A 245 30.05 21.06 11.67
CA SER A 245 31.12 21.71 10.91
C SER A 245 30.62 22.55 9.74
N ASP A 246 29.48 22.19 9.14
CA ASP A 246 28.83 22.94 8.06
C ASP A 246 27.93 24.09 8.54
N GLY A 247 27.99 24.43 9.84
CA GLY A 247 27.21 25.50 10.46
C GLY A 247 25.74 25.15 10.71
N THR A 248 25.29 23.94 10.38
CA THR A 248 23.90 23.52 10.64
C THR A 248 23.70 23.00 12.06
N LEU A 249 22.47 23.05 12.57
CA LEU A 249 22.17 22.51 13.91
C LEU A 249 22.31 20.99 13.94
N ASN A 250 22.94 20.50 15.01
CA ASN A 250 23.03 19.08 15.29
C ASN A 250 21.71 18.60 15.92
N VAL A 251 21.07 17.64 15.27
CA VAL A 251 19.79 17.08 15.69
C VAL A 251 20.01 15.69 16.27
N SER A 252 19.65 15.48 17.53
CA SER A 252 19.68 14.14 18.13
C SER A 252 18.50 13.29 17.69
N PHE A 253 18.65 11.96 17.77
CA PHE A 253 17.55 11.04 17.44
C PHE A 253 16.36 11.18 18.38
N ALA A 254 16.59 11.53 19.66
CA ALA A 254 15.51 11.77 20.62
C ALA A 254 14.65 12.97 20.25
N GLN A 255 15.28 14.08 19.86
CA GLN A 255 14.57 15.27 19.38
C GLN A 255 13.80 14.97 18.10
N PHE A 256 14.43 14.22 17.18
CA PHE A 256 13.76 13.78 15.96
C PHE A 256 12.54 12.89 16.26
N ALA A 257 12.68 11.91 17.15
CA ALA A 257 11.58 11.06 17.58
C ALA A 257 10.43 11.87 18.20
N GLN A 258 10.73 12.82 19.09
CA GLN A 258 9.73 13.70 19.71
C GLN A 258 9.03 14.59 18.69
N TYR A 259 9.77 15.19 17.76
CA TYR A 259 9.21 15.95 16.67
C TYR A 259 8.21 15.13 15.84
N LEU A 260 8.53 13.88 15.57
CA LEU A 260 7.63 12.99 14.84
C LEU A 260 6.48 12.48 15.71
N ALA A 261 6.69 12.24 17.00
CA ALA A 261 5.66 11.80 17.92
C ALA A 261 4.57 12.86 18.16
N ASP A 262 4.92 14.14 18.03
CA ASP A 262 4.00 15.25 18.26
C ASP A 262 2.87 15.29 17.20
N PRO A 263 1.59 15.14 17.62
CA PRO A 263 0.43 15.16 16.71
C PRO A 263 0.18 16.55 16.07
N ALA A 264 0.75 17.62 16.62
CA ALA A 264 0.72 18.94 15.99
C ALA A 264 1.50 18.96 14.67
N ASN A 265 2.50 18.09 14.52
CA ASN A 265 3.30 17.97 13.31
C ASN A 265 2.59 17.10 12.27
N LYS A 266 1.86 17.77 11.37
CA LYS A 266 1.19 17.14 10.23
C LYS A 266 2.07 17.19 8.99
N PHE A 267 2.64 16.05 8.61
CA PHE A 267 3.43 15.90 7.39
C PHE A 267 2.50 15.59 6.21
N ARG A 268 2.03 16.64 5.54
CA ARG A 268 1.09 16.53 4.40
C ARG A 268 1.49 17.47 3.27
N GLY A 269 0.99 17.19 2.07
CA GLY A 269 1.17 18.06 0.91
C GLY A 269 2.54 17.89 0.25
N ASN A 270 3.11 18.98 -0.26
CA ASN A 270 4.40 18.99 -0.96
C ASN A 270 5.61 19.13 -0.01
N ASP A 271 5.40 18.94 1.29
CA ASP A 271 6.46 18.94 2.30
C ASP A 271 7.42 17.77 2.01
N PRO A 272 8.75 18.00 1.84
CA PRO A 272 9.72 16.95 1.49
C PRO A 272 10.01 15.97 2.66
N THR A 273 9.02 15.74 3.53
CA THR A 273 9.05 14.86 4.70
C THR A 273 8.69 13.41 4.38
N GLU A 274 8.45 13.09 3.09
CA GLU A 274 8.19 11.73 2.58
C GLU A 274 9.17 10.65 3.07
N HIS A 275 10.35 11.02 3.54
CA HIS A 275 11.35 10.12 4.11
C HIS A 275 10.96 9.50 5.45
N TRP A 276 10.03 10.11 6.19
CA TRP A 276 9.52 9.62 7.47
C TRP A 276 7.98 9.65 7.55
N ASN A 277 7.26 10.01 6.50
CA ASN A 277 5.80 9.91 6.46
C ASN A 277 5.31 8.45 6.44
N GLU A 278 4.08 8.21 6.88
CA GLU A 278 3.47 6.89 6.88
C GLU A 278 3.35 6.33 5.45
N MET A 279 3.74 5.06 5.27
CA MET A 279 3.81 4.39 3.97
C MET A 279 2.44 4.28 3.31
N TYR A 280 1.42 3.96 4.08
CA TYR A 280 0.04 3.83 3.59
C TYR A 280 -0.51 5.13 2.99
N ARG A 281 -0.02 6.29 3.46
CA ARG A 281 -0.45 7.61 2.94
C ARG A 281 0.14 7.92 1.57
N MET A 282 1.31 7.36 1.26
CA MET A 282 1.96 7.57 -0.05
C MET A 282 1.45 6.59 -1.10
N CYS A 283 1.21 5.34 -0.71
CA CYS A 283 0.89 4.25 -1.65
C CYS A 283 -0.55 3.76 -1.60
N HIS A 284 -1.40 4.33 -0.74
CA HIS A 284 -2.84 4.09 -0.71
C HIS A 284 -3.26 2.61 -0.91
N PRO A 285 -2.74 1.66 -0.11
CA PRO A 285 -2.99 0.23 -0.33
C PRO A 285 -4.45 -0.20 -0.15
N CYS A 286 -5.30 0.65 0.43
CA CYS A 286 -6.74 0.42 0.51
C CYS A 286 -7.54 0.95 -0.69
N ALA A 287 -6.95 1.83 -1.51
CA ALA A 287 -7.55 2.32 -2.77
C ALA A 287 -6.96 1.63 -4.02
N VAL A 288 -5.78 1.02 -3.89
CA VAL A 288 -5.06 0.36 -4.99
C VAL A 288 -4.86 -1.11 -4.64
N THR A 289 -5.36 -1.99 -5.50
CA THR A 289 -5.10 -3.44 -5.39
C THR A 289 -3.73 -3.73 -5.98
N TYR A 290 -2.74 -4.08 -5.16
CA TYR A 290 -1.39 -4.38 -5.62
C TYR A 290 -1.25 -5.84 -6.07
N ASP A 291 -0.55 -6.04 -7.18
CA ASP A 291 -0.23 -7.37 -7.70
C ASP A 291 0.94 -7.98 -6.92
N ILE A 292 1.93 -7.17 -6.53
CA ILE A 292 3.09 -7.58 -5.73
C ILE A 292 3.26 -6.63 -4.53
N LEU A 293 3.41 -7.22 -3.34
CA LEU A 293 3.71 -6.53 -2.10
C LEU A 293 5.07 -7.05 -1.59
N GLY A 294 6.13 -6.34 -1.92
CA GLY A 294 7.49 -6.67 -1.48
C GLY A 294 7.77 -6.25 -0.04
N ASN A 295 8.71 -6.95 0.60
CA ASN A 295 9.22 -6.61 1.92
C ASN A 295 10.71 -6.28 1.82
N PHE A 296 11.14 -5.22 2.49
CA PHE A 296 12.54 -4.80 2.50
C PHE A 296 13.50 -5.88 3.04
N SER A 297 13.07 -6.70 4.00
CA SER A 297 13.90 -7.80 4.52
C SER A 297 14.12 -8.91 3.49
N THR A 298 13.19 -9.08 2.55
CA THR A 298 13.26 -10.03 1.43
C THR A 298 13.44 -9.32 0.09
N LEU A 299 14.00 -8.11 0.08
CA LEU A 299 14.00 -7.20 -1.07
C LEU A 299 14.58 -7.81 -2.34
N HIS A 300 15.75 -8.44 -2.22
CA HIS A 300 16.43 -9.06 -3.36
C HIS A 300 15.64 -10.26 -3.90
N GLU A 301 15.22 -11.18 -3.02
CA GLU A 301 14.41 -12.34 -3.39
C GLU A 301 13.08 -11.92 -4.05
N ASP A 302 12.37 -10.97 -3.46
CA ASP A 302 11.12 -10.44 -4.01
C ASP A 302 11.33 -9.77 -5.37
N ALA A 303 12.43 -9.02 -5.54
CA ALA A 303 12.75 -8.36 -6.79
C ALA A 303 13.11 -9.37 -7.88
N ASP A 304 13.91 -10.39 -7.56
CA ASP A 304 14.34 -11.41 -8.52
C ASP A 304 13.15 -12.24 -9.00
N PHE A 305 12.27 -12.69 -8.09
CA PHE A 305 11.04 -13.39 -8.48
C PHE A 305 10.11 -12.51 -9.31
N PHE A 306 9.94 -11.24 -8.92
CA PHE A 306 9.09 -10.32 -9.67
C PHE A 306 9.63 -10.07 -11.09
N LEU A 307 10.93 -9.77 -11.23
CA LEU A 307 11.54 -9.52 -12.53
C LEU A 307 11.47 -10.76 -13.42
N HIS A 308 11.69 -11.95 -12.87
CA HIS A 308 11.51 -13.21 -13.59
C HIS A 308 10.06 -13.41 -14.05
N LEU A 309 9.08 -13.16 -13.18
CA LEU A 309 7.64 -13.25 -13.53
C LEU A 309 7.26 -12.29 -14.67
N GLN A 310 7.90 -11.12 -14.76
CA GLN A 310 7.69 -10.16 -15.85
C GLN A 310 8.54 -10.45 -17.10
N GLY A 311 9.39 -11.49 -17.11
CA GLY A 311 10.32 -11.79 -18.20
C GLY A 311 11.40 -10.72 -18.38
N LEU A 312 11.81 -10.06 -17.30
CA LEU A 312 12.77 -8.95 -17.29
C LEU A 312 14.13 -9.30 -16.69
N ASP A 313 14.26 -10.49 -16.10
CA ASP A 313 15.48 -11.01 -15.46
C ASP A 313 16.65 -11.20 -16.42
N GLY A 314 16.40 -11.33 -17.73
CA GLY A 314 17.44 -11.30 -18.76
C GLY A 314 17.94 -9.89 -19.13
N LYS A 315 17.23 -8.82 -18.73
CA LYS A 315 17.57 -7.43 -19.07
C LYS A 315 18.08 -6.63 -17.88
N VAL A 316 17.50 -6.86 -16.71
CA VAL A 316 17.77 -6.11 -15.49
C VAL A 316 17.76 -7.04 -14.27
N SER A 317 18.57 -6.69 -13.28
CA SER A 317 18.55 -7.31 -11.96
C SER A 317 18.52 -6.22 -10.89
N TYR A 318 18.08 -6.56 -9.68
CA TYR A 318 18.04 -5.58 -8.59
C TYR A 318 19.45 -5.26 -8.09
N PRO A 319 19.94 -4.01 -8.29
CA PRO A 319 21.33 -3.69 -7.98
C PRO A 319 21.58 -3.65 -6.47
N LYS A 320 22.85 -3.76 -6.07
CA LYS A 320 23.27 -3.53 -4.68
C LYS A 320 23.06 -2.05 -4.30
N SER A 321 22.82 -1.79 -3.02
CA SER A 321 22.70 -0.41 -2.54
C SER A 321 24.06 0.28 -2.54
N THR A 322 24.11 1.52 -3.07
CA THR A 322 25.32 2.34 -3.05
C THR A 322 25.44 3.19 -1.79
N ASN A 323 24.34 3.39 -1.04
CA ASN A 323 24.27 4.27 0.12
C ASN A 323 23.61 3.56 1.33
N PRO A 324 24.19 2.47 1.86
CA PRO A 324 23.62 1.76 2.99
C PRO A 324 23.69 2.61 4.27
N THR A 325 22.57 2.74 4.97
CA THR A 325 22.53 3.40 6.28
C THR A 325 22.73 2.43 7.44
N ASN A 326 22.70 1.12 7.18
CA ASN A 326 22.71 0.03 8.18
C ASN A 326 21.56 0.11 9.19
N SER A 327 20.44 0.73 8.82
CA SER A 327 19.32 0.96 9.76
C SER A 327 18.41 -0.26 9.97
N SER A 328 18.67 -1.37 9.27
CA SER A 328 18.04 -2.68 9.52
C SER A 328 18.89 -3.57 10.44
N ASP A 329 20.06 -3.08 10.86
CA ASP A 329 20.88 -3.78 11.85
C ASP A 329 20.28 -3.56 13.24
N GLU A 330 19.97 -4.67 13.93
CA GLU A 330 19.30 -4.64 15.23
C GLU A 330 20.14 -3.91 16.30
N GLN A 331 21.47 -3.97 16.23
CA GLN A 331 22.33 -3.28 17.19
C GLN A 331 22.26 -1.76 17.00
N TYR A 332 22.22 -1.30 15.75
CA TYR A 332 21.99 0.12 15.47
C TYR A 332 20.59 0.54 15.92
N LEU A 333 19.55 -0.24 15.60
CA LEU A 333 18.18 0.07 15.98
C LEU A 333 18.07 0.19 17.51
N ALA A 334 18.55 -0.81 18.25
CA ALA A 334 18.59 -0.82 19.71
C ALA A 334 19.35 0.39 20.27
N LYS A 335 20.53 0.71 19.73
CA LYS A 335 21.36 1.86 20.16
C LYS A 335 20.64 3.19 20.04
N TYR A 336 19.83 3.38 19.00
CA TYR A 336 19.10 4.63 18.80
C TYR A 336 17.82 4.67 19.64
N PHE A 337 17.04 3.59 19.69
CA PHE A 337 15.81 3.52 20.46
C PHE A 337 16.04 3.54 21.98
N ALA A 338 17.19 3.05 22.47
CA ALA A 338 17.59 3.15 23.88
C ALA A 338 17.74 4.60 24.38
N LYS A 339 17.79 5.59 23.47
CA LYS A 339 17.87 7.02 23.81
C LYS A 339 16.50 7.68 23.99
N LEU A 340 15.42 6.94 23.71
CA LEU A 340 14.05 7.47 23.74
C LEU A 340 13.39 7.18 25.08
N LEU A 341 12.47 8.05 25.49
CA LEU A 341 11.56 7.75 26.58
C LEU A 341 10.49 6.75 26.10
N PRO A 342 9.96 5.87 26.96
CA PRO A 342 8.86 4.98 26.58
C PRO A 342 7.67 5.70 25.96
N ALA A 343 7.29 6.86 26.51
CA ALA A 343 6.20 7.68 25.98
C ALA A 343 6.46 8.14 24.53
N ASP A 344 7.71 8.48 24.19
CA ASP A 344 8.08 8.84 22.82
C ASP A 344 7.98 7.62 21.89
N ILE A 345 8.38 6.44 22.37
CA ILE A 345 8.28 5.18 21.61
C ILE A 345 6.80 4.80 21.39
N GLU A 346 5.97 4.89 22.42
CA GLU A 346 4.53 4.62 22.35
C GLU A 346 3.82 5.57 21.39
N ALA A 347 4.16 6.87 21.44
CA ALA A 347 3.62 7.85 20.51
C ALA A 347 4.07 7.59 19.06
N LEU A 348 5.31 7.15 18.84
CA LEU A 348 5.76 6.70 17.52
C LEU A 348 5.03 5.42 17.06
N LEU A 349 4.83 4.44 17.94
CA LEU A 349 4.04 3.25 17.63
C LEU A 349 2.61 3.63 17.22
N ALA A 350 1.97 4.53 17.95
CA ALA A 350 0.64 5.04 17.63
C ALA A 350 0.62 5.79 16.28
N ARG A 351 1.64 6.60 15.98
CA ARG A 351 1.73 7.32 14.71
C ARG A 351 1.85 6.40 13.49
N TYR A 352 2.60 5.31 13.62
CA TYR A 352 2.85 4.38 12.51
C TYR A 352 2.03 3.09 12.58
N SER A 353 1.05 2.98 13.49
CA SER A 353 0.30 1.74 13.76
C SER A 353 -0.31 1.13 12.51
N VAL A 354 -0.91 1.97 11.65
CA VAL A 354 -1.53 1.54 10.39
C VAL A 354 -0.49 0.90 9.44
N ASP A 355 0.74 1.41 9.40
CA ASP A 355 1.82 0.77 8.63
C ASP A 355 2.27 -0.56 9.26
N PHE A 356 2.37 -0.61 10.59
CA PHE A 356 2.68 -1.85 11.29
C PHE A 356 1.65 -2.94 10.97
N GLU A 357 0.36 -2.61 11.02
CA GLU A 357 -0.73 -3.56 10.78
C GLU A 357 -0.86 -3.97 9.32
N LEU A 358 -0.88 -3.01 8.38
CA LEU A 358 -1.04 -3.29 6.94
C LEU A 358 0.04 -4.22 6.41
N PHE A 359 1.28 -3.99 6.82
CA PHE A 359 2.42 -4.78 6.36
C PHE A 359 2.81 -5.88 7.35
N GLY A 360 2.08 -5.96 8.48
CA GLY A 360 2.24 -6.85 9.62
C GLY A 360 3.67 -7.01 10.10
N TYR A 361 4.24 -5.88 10.44
CA TYR A 361 5.41 -5.75 11.30
C TYR A 361 4.97 -5.79 12.76
N THR A 362 5.90 -6.15 13.64
CA THR A 362 5.75 -6.04 15.09
C THR A 362 6.88 -5.18 15.63
N ALA A 363 6.71 -4.59 16.81
CA ALA A 363 7.78 -3.81 17.42
C ALA A 363 9.06 -4.67 17.58
N PRO A 364 10.26 -4.15 17.28
CA PRO A 364 11.51 -4.91 17.44
C PRO A 364 11.72 -5.36 18.88
N SER A 365 12.35 -6.52 19.10
CA SER A 365 12.56 -7.07 20.45
C SER A 365 13.32 -6.12 21.37
N SER A 366 14.30 -5.38 20.83
CA SER A 366 15.01 -4.33 21.58
C SER A 366 14.07 -3.23 22.08
N VAL A 367 13.11 -2.82 21.26
CA VAL A 367 12.11 -1.81 21.61
C VAL A 367 11.11 -2.35 22.63
N GLN A 368 10.63 -3.58 22.44
CA GLN A 368 9.74 -4.24 23.41
C GLN A 368 10.39 -4.33 24.79
N THR A 369 11.68 -4.64 24.85
CA THR A 369 12.44 -4.71 26.11
C THR A 369 12.49 -3.37 26.84
N ILE A 370 12.67 -2.26 26.10
CA ILE A 370 12.66 -0.90 26.67
C ILE A 370 11.29 -0.57 27.29
N LEU A 371 10.21 -0.96 26.61
CA LEU A 371 8.84 -0.75 27.10
C LEU A 371 8.54 -1.62 28.33
N GLN A 372 8.97 -2.89 28.32
CA GLN A 372 8.77 -3.86 29.41
C GLN A 372 9.61 -3.55 30.66
N GLY A 373 10.85 -3.07 30.49
CA GLY A 373 11.75 -2.70 31.58
C GLY A 373 11.28 -1.52 32.44
N ARG A 374 10.15 -0.88 32.09
CA ARG A 374 9.48 0.18 32.86
C ARG A 374 8.01 -0.12 33.20
N SER A 375 7.45 -1.26 32.78
CA SER A 375 6.03 -1.55 32.94
C SER A 375 5.78 -2.79 33.81
N ASN A 376 5.54 -2.53 35.11
CA ASN A 376 4.43 -3.15 35.82
C ASN A 376 3.10 -2.59 35.26
N LEU A 377 2.83 -2.70 33.95
CA LEU A 377 1.54 -2.40 33.33
C LEU A 377 1.32 -3.29 32.09
N PRO A 378 0.07 -3.69 31.78
CA PRO A 378 -0.22 -4.88 30.99
C PRO A 378 0.03 -4.75 29.48
N ARG A 379 0.36 -5.91 28.89
CA ARG A 379 0.69 -6.19 27.50
C ARG A 379 -0.45 -5.83 26.53
N TRP A 380 -0.08 -5.17 25.43
CA TRP A 380 -0.84 -5.23 24.18
C TRP A 380 -0.56 -6.57 23.51
N ALA A 381 -1.29 -7.60 23.96
CA ALA A 381 -1.53 -8.83 23.23
C ALA A 381 -3.04 -9.00 23.25
N ASP A 382 -3.67 -8.83 22.09
CA ASP A 382 -4.89 -9.52 21.65
C ASP A 382 -5.39 -8.87 20.35
N VAL A 383 -4.79 -9.27 19.23
CA VAL A 383 -5.49 -9.33 17.95
C VAL A 383 -5.10 -10.67 17.32
N ALA A 384 -6.05 -11.60 17.40
CA ALA A 384 -6.02 -12.94 16.81
C ALA A 384 -6.13 -12.91 15.28
#